data_AF-A0A929V0N6-F1
#
_entry.id   AF-A0A929V0N6-F1
#
_cell.length_a   1.000
_cell.length_b   1.000
_cell.length_c   1.000
_cell.angle_alpha   90.00
_cell.angle_beta   90.00
_cell.angle_gamma   90.00
#
_symmetry.space_group_name_H-M   'P 1'
#
loop_
_entity.id
_entity.type
_entity.pdbx_description
1 polymer ?
#
loop_
_entity_poly.entity_id
_entity_poly.type
_entity_poly.pdbx_seq_one_letter_code
_entity_poly.pdbx_strand_id
1 'polypeptide(L)'
;MKNRVKKLFIVITLLATLSSPYSAFADSSANSNLSQVITDCARDSLETGSQMNEPICPTFPSKFSKFDLVNRKHLRVYGVYDAVHTVVNPATGRHDLKVEFNGRTFVLGRDRELKVNGNIWMLDFSNWQNDHPGDNSMSPASEYTHNGRVTTKLKANATSPGVVRFADFSFTTPKKTVERTIEDVIGIPKVFKEISKALANTGINLWMIMTAGIGVIVAAFIMLFIVKKQKKRDK
;
A
#
# COMPACT_ATOMS: atom_id res chain seq x y z
N MET A 1 12.73 -49.33 -15.95
CA MET A 1 11.92 -48.18 -15.45
C MET A 1 12.30 -47.69 -14.04
N LYS A 2 12.71 -48.57 -13.10
CA LYS A 2 13.02 -48.22 -11.69
C LYS A 2 14.15 -47.19 -11.49
N ASN A 3 15.18 -47.15 -12.35
CA ASN A 3 16.33 -46.25 -12.20
C ASN A 3 16.13 -44.82 -12.72
N ARG A 4 15.20 -44.58 -13.66
CA ARG A 4 14.93 -43.22 -14.17
C ARG A 4 14.06 -42.42 -13.20
N VAL A 5 13.14 -43.09 -12.49
CA VAL A 5 12.28 -42.45 -11.49
C VAL A 5 13.08 -42.06 -10.23
N LYS A 6 14.03 -42.89 -9.80
CA LYS A 6 14.96 -42.54 -8.70
C LYS A 6 15.84 -41.32 -9.01
N LYS A 7 16.38 -41.23 -10.23
CA LYS A 7 17.18 -40.06 -10.65
C LYS A 7 16.36 -38.78 -10.71
N LEU A 8 15.10 -38.85 -11.16
CA LEU A 8 14.22 -37.68 -11.21
C LEU A 8 13.83 -37.19 -9.80
N PHE A 9 13.60 -38.10 -8.85
CA PHE A 9 13.31 -37.75 -7.45
C PHE A 9 14.48 -37.04 -6.75
N ILE A 10 15.72 -37.48 -7.02
CA ILE A 10 16.93 -36.88 -6.43
C ILE A 10 17.17 -35.45 -6.96
N VAL A 11 16.89 -35.19 -8.24
CA VAL A 11 17.03 -33.85 -8.83
C VAL A 11 16.00 -32.87 -8.27
N ILE A 12 14.76 -33.31 -8.01
CA ILE A 12 13.70 -32.47 -7.46
C ILE A 12 13.97 -32.14 -5.98
N THR A 13 14.55 -33.07 -5.20
CA THR A 13 14.91 -32.80 -3.80
C THR A 13 16.11 -31.85 -3.68
N LEU A 14 17.09 -31.92 -4.59
CA LEU A 14 18.24 -31.01 -4.58
C LEU A 14 17.88 -29.58 -4.99
N LEU A 15 16.86 -29.39 -5.84
CA LEU A 15 16.37 -28.07 -6.23
C LEU A 15 15.57 -27.37 -5.12
N ALA A 16 14.94 -28.13 -4.22
CA ALA A 16 14.15 -27.60 -3.11
C ALA A 16 15.01 -27.10 -1.93
N THR A 17 16.26 -27.55 -1.79
CA THR A 17 17.17 -27.11 -0.72
C THR A 17 17.96 -25.84 -1.07
N LEU A 18 17.92 -25.37 -2.32
CA LEU A 18 18.68 -24.21 -2.78
C LEU A 18 17.84 -22.94 -2.95
N SER A 19 16.53 -22.98 -2.73
CA SER A 19 15.63 -21.83 -2.88
C SER A 19 15.15 -21.25 -1.54
N SER A 20 16.00 -21.23 -0.52
CA SER A 20 15.71 -20.57 0.76
C SER A 20 16.70 -19.44 1.02
N PRO A 21 16.37 -18.17 0.75
CA PRO A 21 16.99 -17.07 1.45
C PRO A 21 16.19 -16.84 2.73
N TYR A 22 16.43 -17.67 3.75
CA TYR A 22 16.15 -17.26 5.13
C TYR A 22 17.43 -16.60 5.65
N SER A 23 17.65 -15.35 5.27
CA SER A 23 18.50 -14.45 6.04
C SER A 23 17.70 -14.02 7.28
N ALA A 24 17.72 -14.85 8.31
CA ALA A 24 17.41 -14.40 9.65
C ALA A 24 18.64 -13.64 10.17
N PHE A 25 18.66 -12.32 9.97
CA PHE A 25 19.55 -11.46 10.73
C PHE A 25 18.91 -11.20 12.09
N ALA A 26 19.42 -11.88 13.11
CA ALA A 26 19.21 -11.51 14.49
C ALA A 26 20.57 -11.56 15.19
N ASP A 27 21.39 -10.54 14.95
CA ASP A 27 22.51 -10.24 15.83
C ASP A 27 22.05 -9.17 16.82
N SER A 28 21.61 -9.62 17.99
CA SER A 28 21.56 -8.74 19.17
C SER A 28 22.70 -9.16 20.08
N SER A 29 23.86 -8.54 19.87
CA SER A 29 24.97 -8.62 20.82
C SER A 29 24.67 -7.67 21.99
N ALA A 30 24.59 -8.26 23.16
CA ALA A 30 24.41 -7.55 24.42
C ALA A 30 25.51 -6.52 24.67
N ASN A 31 25.12 -5.31 25.10
CA ASN A 31 25.87 -4.58 26.11
C ASN A 31 24.96 -3.62 26.93
N SER A 32 25.29 -3.48 28.21
CA SER A 32 24.36 -3.19 29.31
C SER A 32 24.13 -1.71 29.68
N ASN A 33 22.88 -1.42 30.09
CA ASN A 33 22.41 -0.72 31.31
C ASN A 33 22.80 0.75 31.62
N LEU A 34 22.27 1.70 30.85
CA LEU A 34 21.76 2.97 31.39
C LEU A 34 20.74 3.58 30.42
N SER A 35 19.46 3.24 30.59
CA SER A 35 18.29 3.86 29.95
C SER A 35 18.49 4.37 28.52
N GLN A 36 18.97 3.53 27.60
CA GLN A 36 18.76 3.81 26.18
C GLN A 36 17.27 3.57 25.94
N VAL A 37 16.48 4.63 26.02
CA VAL A 37 15.20 4.70 25.32
C VAL A 37 15.54 4.35 23.88
N ILE A 38 15.21 3.15 23.44
CA ILE A 38 15.27 2.80 22.02
C ILE A 38 14.12 3.60 21.40
N THR A 39 14.40 4.87 21.12
CA THR A 39 13.47 5.74 20.41
C THR A 39 13.54 5.31 18.97
N ASP A 40 12.56 4.54 18.53
CA ASP A 40 12.43 4.17 17.14
C ASP A 40 12.01 5.42 16.34
N CYS A 41 13.01 6.18 15.91
CA CYS A 41 12.85 7.41 15.10
C CYS A 41 12.50 7.09 13.64
N ALA A 42 12.39 5.80 13.26
CA ALA A 42 12.13 5.37 11.89
C ALA A 42 10.64 5.54 11.53
N ARG A 43 10.26 6.65 10.87
CA ARG A 43 8.85 6.92 10.51
C ARG A 43 8.66 7.60 9.15
N ASP A 44 9.06 6.88 8.10
CA ASP A 44 8.86 7.32 6.71
C ASP A 44 7.71 6.61 5.96
N SER A 45 6.92 5.77 6.65
CA SER A 45 5.86 4.96 6.01
C SER A 45 4.45 5.38 6.43
N LEU A 46 3.50 5.35 5.48
CA LEU A 46 2.08 5.53 5.75
C LEU A 46 1.50 4.46 6.68
N GLU A 47 2.07 3.25 6.67
CA GLU A 47 1.67 2.14 7.54
C GLU A 47 1.94 2.46 9.01
N THR A 48 3.06 3.14 9.29
CA THR A 48 3.49 3.56 10.63
C THR A 48 3.08 4.99 10.94
N GLY A 49 2.56 5.76 9.98
CA GLY A 49 2.24 7.20 10.11
C GLY A 49 1.21 7.55 11.17
N SER A 50 0.54 6.55 11.76
CA SER A 50 -0.33 6.70 12.94
C SER A 50 0.43 6.67 14.27
N GLN A 51 1.65 6.10 14.32
CA GLN A 51 2.52 6.25 15.48
C GLN A 51 3.09 7.67 15.46
N MET A 52 2.64 8.47 16.44
CA MET A 52 3.13 9.84 16.61
C MET A 52 4.64 9.85 16.71
N ASN A 53 5.26 10.89 16.12
CA ASN A 53 6.66 11.15 16.33
C ASN A 53 6.86 11.44 17.84
N GLU A 54 7.96 11.02 18.45
CA GLU A 54 8.22 11.43 19.84
C GLU A 54 8.88 12.82 19.85
N PRO A 55 8.65 13.65 20.88
CA PRO A 55 9.25 14.99 20.97
C PRO A 55 10.78 15.02 21.02
N ILE A 56 11.41 13.88 21.31
CA ILE A 56 12.87 13.73 21.35
C ILE A 56 13.48 13.41 19.98
N CYS A 57 12.64 13.09 18.98
CA CYS A 57 13.09 12.78 17.64
C CYS A 57 13.55 14.04 16.90
N PRO A 58 14.51 13.94 15.96
CA PRO A 58 14.85 15.06 15.09
C PRO A 58 13.68 15.42 14.17
N THR A 59 13.64 16.69 13.76
CA THR A 59 12.64 17.17 12.80
C THR A 59 12.84 16.52 11.42
N PHE A 60 11.77 16.17 10.72
CA PHE A 60 11.86 15.67 9.34
C PHE A 60 10.97 16.47 8.37
N PRO A 61 11.35 16.58 7.09
CA PRO A 61 10.52 17.26 6.09
C PRO A 61 9.31 16.39 5.73
N SER A 62 8.21 17.04 5.38
CA SER A 62 7.02 16.35 4.85
C SER A 62 7.37 15.53 3.61
N LYS A 63 6.62 14.45 3.36
CA LYS A 63 6.82 13.60 2.16
C LYS A 63 5.47 13.18 1.59
N PHE A 64 5.39 13.13 0.27
CA PHE A 64 4.32 12.43 -0.43
C PHE A 64 4.48 10.92 -0.23
N SER A 65 3.36 10.22 -0.10
CA SER A 65 3.36 8.77 0.08
C SER A 65 2.61 8.07 -1.05
N LYS A 66 1.33 8.41 -1.24
CA LYS A 66 0.50 7.78 -2.26
C LYS A 66 -0.67 8.67 -2.69
N PHE A 67 -1.37 8.23 -3.72
CA PHE A 67 -2.67 8.73 -4.08
C PHE A 67 -3.64 7.56 -4.29
N ASP A 68 -4.93 7.80 -4.05
CA ASP A 68 -6.01 6.85 -4.33
C ASP A 68 -7.07 7.52 -5.22
N LEU A 69 -7.71 6.73 -6.09
CA LEU A 69 -8.87 7.14 -6.87
C LEU A 69 -10.12 6.43 -6.34
N VAL A 70 -10.79 7.03 -5.36
CA VAL A 70 -12.00 6.47 -4.75
C VAL A 70 -13.12 6.41 -5.77
N ASN A 71 -13.68 5.23 -5.97
CA ASN A 71 -14.70 4.94 -6.98
C ASN A 71 -14.30 5.39 -8.41
N ARG A 72 -13.00 5.46 -8.72
CA ARG A 72 -12.44 5.99 -9.99
C ARG A 72 -12.86 7.42 -10.33
N LYS A 73 -13.37 8.19 -9.35
CA LYS A 73 -13.95 9.53 -9.56
C LYS A 73 -13.35 10.60 -8.66
N HIS A 74 -12.91 10.23 -7.46
CA HIS A 74 -12.45 11.19 -6.47
C HIS A 74 -11.00 10.92 -6.13
N LEU A 75 -10.17 11.93 -6.34
CA LEU A 75 -8.76 11.87 -6.04
C LEU A 75 -8.54 12.12 -4.54
N ARG A 76 -7.75 11.26 -3.91
CA ARG A 76 -7.21 11.47 -2.58
C ARG A 76 -5.71 11.42 -2.64
N VAL A 77 -5.04 12.36 -1.98
CA VAL A 77 -3.58 12.45 -1.94
C VAL A 77 -3.14 12.38 -0.50
N TYR A 78 -2.13 11.56 -0.22
CA TYR A 78 -1.67 11.29 1.13
C TYR A 78 -0.17 11.53 1.23
N GLY A 79 0.22 11.96 2.41
CA GLY A 79 1.62 11.95 2.80
C GLY A 79 1.79 12.04 4.30
N VAL A 80 3.05 12.15 4.69
CA VAL A 80 3.47 12.26 6.07
C VAL A 80 4.07 13.64 6.34
N TYR A 81 3.88 14.14 7.55
CA TYR A 81 4.51 15.37 8.05
C TYR A 81 4.82 15.22 9.54
N ASP A 82 5.70 16.06 10.05
CA ASP A 82 6.14 16.02 11.44
C ASP A 82 5.16 16.77 12.34
N ALA A 83 4.11 16.09 12.81
CA ALA A 83 3.06 16.74 13.58
C ALA A 83 3.55 17.29 14.94
N VAL A 84 4.58 16.68 15.52
CA VAL A 84 5.09 17.06 16.84
C VAL A 84 5.92 18.34 16.78
N HIS A 85 6.76 18.48 15.76
CA HIS A 85 7.59 19.67 15.61
C HIS A 85 6.93 20.77 14.79
N THR A 86 5.77 20.51 14.16
CA THR A 86 5.05 21.53 13.40
C THR A 86 4.44 22.56 14.34
N VAL A 87 4.78 23.82 14.11
CA VAL A 87 4.24 24.93 14.92
C VAL A 87 2.76 25.13 14.63
N VAL A 88 2.05 25.71 15.59
CA VAL A 88 0.66 26.13 15.39
C VAL A 88 0.62 27.40 14.56
N ASN A 89 -0.20 27.39 13.51
CA ASN A 89 -0.56 28.56 12.73
C ASN A 89 -1.52 29.45 13.55
N PRO A 90 -1.15 30.71 13.84
CA PRO A 90 -1.97 31.58 14.68
C PRO A 90 -3.32 31.95 14.06
N ALA A 91 -3.45 31.89 12.73
CA ALA A 91 -4.69 32.23 12.04
C ALA A 91 -5.74 31.11 12.09
N THR A 92 -5.30 29.84 12.10
CA THR A 92 -6.22 28.68 12.08
C THR A 92 -6.26 27.92 13.40
N GLY A 93 -5.33 28.16 14.32
CA GLY A 93 -5.18 27.40 15.56
C GLY A 93 -4.81 25.92 15.34
N ARG A 94 -4.42 25.55 14.12
CA ARG A 94 -3.98 24.20 13.74
C ARG A 94 -2.49 24.22 13.37
N HIS A 95 -1.90 23.05 13.12
CA HIS A 95 -0.53 22.97 12.63
C HIS A 95 -0.36 23.82 11.35
N ASP A 96 0.77 24.54 11.25
CA ASP A 96 1.15 25.35 10.10
C ASP A 96 1.60 24.44 8.95
N LEU A 97 0.63 23.74 8.41
CA LEU A 97 0.71 22.81 7.29
C LEU A 97 -0.08 23.39 6.12
N LYS A 98 0.60 23.48 4.98
CA LYS A 98 0.01 23.90 3.71
C LYS A 98 0.35 22.87 2.64
N VAL A 99 -0.59 22.58 1.76
CA VAL A 99 -0.37 21.72 0.60
C VAL A 99 -0.80 22.47 -0.65
N GLU A 100 0.12 22.69 -1.56
CA GLU A 100 -0.16 23.20 -2.89
C GLU A 100 -0.42 22.01 -3.81
N PHE A 101 -1.53 22.06 -4.54
CA PHE A 101 -1.92 21.01 -5.47
C PHE A 101 -2.72 21.61 -6.63
N ASN A 102 -2.36 21.27 -7.88
CA ASN A 102 -2.97 21.84 -9.09
C ASN A 102 -3.07 23.38 -9.07
N GLY A 103 -2.04 24.06 -8.56
CA GLY A 103 -2.01 25.53 -8.49
C GLY A 103 -2.86 26.16 -7.38
N ARG A 104 -3.42 25.34 -6.47
CA ARG A 104 -4.18 25.82 -5.30
C ARG A 104 -3.47 25.48 -3.99
N THR A 105 -3.47 26.42 -3.05
CA THR A 105 -2.91 26.22 -1.71
C THR A 105 -4.01 25.90 -0.71
N PHE A 106 -3.95 24.69 -0.15
CA PHE A 106 -4.80 24.22 0.94
C PHE A 106 -4.08 24.42 2.28
N VAL A 107 -4.75 25.02 3.26
CA VAL A 107 -4.22 25.35 4.58
C VAL A 107 -5.02 24.64 5.64
N LEU A 108 -4.32 23.95 6.54
CA LEU A 108 -4.95 23.14 7.57
C LEU A 108 -5.78 24.01 8.53
N GLY A 109 -7.03 23.59 8.76
CA GLY A 109 -7.99 24.28 9.62
C GLY A 109 -8.78 25.39 8.93
N ARG A 110 -8.40 25.77 7.69
CA ARG A 110 -9.15 26.69 6.85
C ARG A 110 -9.87 25.94 5.72
N ASP A 111 -9.14 25.11 5.00
CA ASP A 111 -9.62 24.41 3.82
C ASP A 111 -10.05 22.98 4.21
N ARG A 112 -11.30 22.60 3.88
CA ARG A 112 -11.95 21.36 4.38
C ARG A 112 -11.38 20.09 3.76
N GLU A 113 -10.77 20.24 2.60
CA GLU A 113 -10.13 19.18 1.81
C GLU A 113 -8.88 18.67 2.50
N LEU A 114 -8.16 19.55 3.23
CA LEU A 114 -6.93 19.20 3.93
C LEU A 114 -7.23 18.75 5.36
N LYS A 115 -7.00 17.47 5.60
CA LYS A 115 -7.22 16.81 6.89
C LYS A 115 -5.92 16.20 7.40
N VAL A 116 -5.81 16.08 8.71
CA VAL A 116 -4.69 15.39 9.35
C VAL A 116 -5.19 14.34 10.33
N ASN A 117 -4.46 13.24 10.42
CA ASN A 117 -4.63 12.21 11.45
C ASN A 117 -3.24 11.77 11.92
N GLY A 118 -2.84 12.19 13.13
CA GLY A 118 -1.45 12.04 13.59
C GLY A 118 -0.47 12.75 12.64
N ASN A 119 0.53 12.01 12.17
CA ASN A 119 1.53 12.47 11.21
C ASN A 119 1.07 12.35 9.75
N ILE A 120 -0.14 11.88 9.48
CA ILE A 120 -0.64 11.72 8.12
C ILE A 120 -1.46 12.96 7.74
N TRP A 121 -1.11 13.56 6.61
CA TRP A 121 -1.96 14.56 5.96
C TRP A 121 -2.64 13.95 4.74
N MET A 122 -3.86 14.41 4.48
CA MET A 122 -4.71 13.95 3.39
C MET A 122 -5.37 15.14 2.72
N LEU A 123 -5.29 15.18 1.39
CA LEU A 123 -6.19 15.97 0.56
C LEU A 123 -7.31 15.05 0.06
N ASP A 124 -8.55 15.36 0.44
CA ASP A 124 -9.74 14.61 0.02
C ASP A 124 -10.65 15.46 -0.85
N PHE A 125 -10.67 15.16 -2.15
CA PHE A 125 -11.46 15.89 -3.13
C PHE A 125 -12.81 15.24 -3.44
N SER A 126 -13.29 14.34 -2.58
CA SER A 126 -14.56 13.63 -2.79
C SER A 126 -15.77 14.56 -2.87
N ASN A 127 -15.77 15.64 -2.08
CA ASN A 127 -16.86 16.63 -2.06
C ASN A 127 -16.57 17.88 -2.88
N TRP A 128 -15.50 17.89 -3.67
CA TRP A 128 -15.02 19.07 -4.37
C TRP A 128 -16.11 19.85 -5.11
N GLN A 129 -16.91 19.16 -5.92
CA GLN A 129 -17.94 19.81 -6.73
C GLN A 129 -19.06 20.47 -5.89
N ASN A 130 -19.28 19.97 -4.68
CA ASN A 130 -20.28 20.51 -3.76
C ASN A 130 -19.74 21.74 -3.02
N ASP A 131 -18.48 21.65 -2.57
CA ASP A 131 -17.81 22.75 -1.87
C ASP A 131 -17.39 23.87 -2.83
N HIS A 132 -17.14 23.55 -4.10
CA HIS A 132 -16.70 24.44 -5.16
C HIS A 132 -17.54 24.25 -6.44
N PRO A 133 -18.81 24.70 -6.44
CA PRO A 133 -19.69 24.49 -7.58
C PRO A 133 -19.19 25.21 -8.84
N GLY A 134 -19.10 24.46 -9.94
CA GLY A 134 -18.64 24.96 -11.25
C GLY A 134 -17.13 24.81 -11.49
N ASP A 135 -16.39 24.33 -10.51
CA ASP A 135 -14.94 24.19 -10.59
C ASP A 135 -14.52 22.74 -10.86
N ASN A 136 -14.05 22.47 -12.07
CA ASN A 136 -13.63 21.14 -12.48
C ASN A 136 -12.12 20.89 -12.34
N SER A 137 -11.36 21.80 -11.73
CA SER A 137 -9.89 21.72 -11.63
C SER A 137 -9.37 20.52 -10.83
N MET A 138 -10.21 19.95 -9.98
CA MET A 138 -9.88 18.81 -9.12
C MET A 138 -10.49 17.49 -9.61
N SER A 139 -11.08 17.49 -10.81
CA SER A 139 -11.51 16.26 -11.45
C SER A 139 -10.29 15.42 -11.81
N PRO A 140 -10.28 14.11 -11.56
CA PRO A 140 -9.17 13.24 -11.96
C PRO A 140 -9.12 13.16 -13.49
N ALA A 141 -8.29 14.01 -14.09
CA ALA A 141 -7.95 13.90 -15.49
C ALA A 141 -7.16 12.60 -15.68
N SER A 142 -7.53 11.82 -16.70
CA SER A 142 -6.79 10.62 -17.12
C SER A 142 -5.44 11.03 -17.69
N GLU A 143 -4.39 10.24 -17.42
CA GLU A 143 -3.03 10.48 -17.96
C GLU A 143 -2.51 11.89 -17.64
N TYR A 144 -2.86 12.44 -16.49
CA TYR A 144 -2.42 13.77 -16.07
C TYR A 144 -1.41 13.67 -14.94
N THR A 145 -0.27 14.34 -15.11
CA THR A 145 0.73 14.47 -14.05
C THR A 145 0.35 15.62 -13.15
N HIS A 146 -0.03 15.28 -11.93
CA HIS A 146 -0.27 16.24 -10.87
C HIS A 146 1.05 16.60 -10.20
N ASN A 147 1.23 17.88 -9.95
CA ASN A 147 2.34 18.40 -9.17
C ASN A 147 1.79 19.03 -7.89
N GLY A 148 2.57 18.94 -6.82
CA GLY A 148 2.25 19.60 -5.57
C GLY A 148 3.47 19.85 -4.71
N ARG A 149 3.25 20.64 -3.67
CA ARG A 149 4.25 21.02 -2.68
C ARG A 149 3.63 21.00 -1.31
N VAL A 150 4.24 20.29 -0.38
CA VAL A 150 3.88 20.37 1.04
C VAL A 150 4.81 21.36 1.70
N THR A 151 4.27 22.30 2.48
CA THR A 151 5.04 23.26 3.26
C THR A 151 4.63 23.17 4.72
N THR A 152 5.62 23.05 5.60
CA THR A 152 5.44 23.07 7.06
C THR A 152 6.38 24.06 7.70
N LYS A 153 5.94 24.66 8.82
CA LYS A 153 6.82 25.44 9.68
C LYS A 153 7.13 24.63 10.93
N LEU A 154 8.41 24.33 11.14
CA LEU A 154 8.88 23.41 12.18
C LEU A 154 9.69 24.16 13.25
N LYS A 155 9.68 23.66 14.48
CA LYS A 155 10.61 24.01 15.54
C LYS A 155 11.15 22.74 16.17
N ALA A 156 12.47 22.62 16.26
CA ALA A 156 13.09 21.47 16.93
C ALA A 156 12.76 21.39 18.43
N ASN A 157 12.57 22.54 19.09
CA ASN A 157 12.06 22.64 20.45
C ASN A 157 11.39 24.02 20.66
N ALA A 158 10.77 24.23 21.82
CA ALA A 158 10.01 25.44 22.14
C ALA A 158 10.82 26.75 21.94
N THR A 159 12.11 26.71 22.30
CA THR A 159 13.05 27.84 22.21
C THR A 159 13.69 28.03 20.84
N SER A 160 13.62 27.04 19.95
CA SER A 160 14.26 27.10 18.64
C SER A 160 13.55 28.10 17.71
N PRO A 161 14.30 28.74 16.79
CA PRO A 161 13.69 29.52 15.73
C PRO A 161 12.85 28.60 14.83
N GLY A 162 11.73 29.14 14.33
CA GLY A 162 10.88 28.41 13.39
C GLY A 162 11.50 28.35 12.01
N VAL A 163 11.60 27.16 11.42
CA VAL A 163 12.16 26.93 10.10
C VAL A 163 11.06 26.45 9.16
N VAL A 164 10.92 27.10 8.01
CA VAL A 164 10.01 26.64 6.96
C VAL A 164 10.71 25.54 6.15
N ARG A 165 10.04 24.41 6.00
CA ARG A 165 10.47 23.28 5.17
C ARG A 165 9.41 23.01 4.12
N PHE A 166 9.85 22.58 2.95
CA PHE A 166 8.97 22.17 1.88
C PHE A 166 9.45 20.88 1.23
N ALA A 167 8.52 20.15 0.64
CA ALA A 167 8.78 18.98 -0.17
C ALA A 167 7.86 18.96 -1.38
N ASP A 168 8.47 18.85 -2.55
CA ASP A 168 7.78 18.75 -3.82
C ASP A 168 7.43 17.30 -4.11
N PHE A 169 6.29 17.10 -4.78
CA PHE A 169 5.86 15.79 -5.22
C PHE A 169 5.16 15.87 -6.56
N SER A 170 5.19 14.74 -7.28
CA SER A 170 4.41 14.55 -8.48
C SER A 170 3.94 13.11 -8.58
N PHE A 171 2.78 12.91 -9.21
CA PHE A 171 2.29 11.60 -9.57
C PHE A 171 1.43 11.70 -10.81
N THR A 172 1.37 10.62 -11.57
CA THR A 172 0.55 10.55 -12.78
C THR A 172 -0.64 9.65 -12.52
N THR A 173 -1.84 10.16 -12.78
CA THR A 173 -3.05 9.32 -12.74
C THR A 173 -2.97 8.25 -13.83
N PRO A 174 -3.41 7.02 -13.53
CA PRO A 174 -3.39 5.96 -14.52
C PRO A 174 -4.28 6.34 -15.71
N LYS A 175 -3.93 5.81 -16.88
CA LYS A 175 -4.79 5.89 -18.05
C LYS A 175 -6.18 5.38 -17.66
N LYS A 176 -7.20 6.14 -18.02
CA LYS A 176 -8.60 5.70 -18.06
C LYS A 176 -8.72 4.72 -19.22
N THR A 177 -7.98 3.63 -19.15
CA THR A 177 -8.34 2.41 -19.87
C THR A 177 -9.73 2.16 -19.33
N VAL A 178 -10.71 2.07 -20.22
CA VAL A 178 -11.93 1.35 -19.91
C VAL A 178 -11.47 -0.08 -19.63
N GLU A 179 -10.89 -0.32 -18.45
CA GLU A 179 -11.02 -1.60 -17.79
C GLU A 179 -12.53 -1.68 -17.52
N ARG A 180 -13.23 -2.12 -18.56
CA ARG A 180 -14.19 -3.20 -18.42
C ARG A 180 -13.47 -4.29 -17.63
N THR A 181 -13.45 -4.08 -16.32
CA THR A 181 -13.29 -5.15 -15.37
C THR A 181 -14.31 -6.19 -15.83
N ILE A 182 -13.89 -7.44 -15.98
CA ILE A 182 -14.70 -8.51 -16.56
C ILE A 182 -16.10 -8.59 -15.91
N GLU A 183 -16.25 -8.04 -14.70
CA GLU A 183 -17.51 -7.77 -14.00
C GLU A 183 -18.60 -7.02 -14.80
N ASP A 184 -18.25 -6.08 -15.70
CA ASP A 184 -19.23 -5.23 -16.39
C ASP A 184 -19.66 -5.79 -17.76
N VAL A 185 -18.88 -6.71 -18.33
CA VAL A 185 -19.16 -7.30 -19.66
C VAL A 185 -19.78 -8.68 -19.55
N ILE A 186 -19.39 -9.43 -18.53
CA ILE A 186 -19.92 -10.76 -18.24
C ILE A 186 -20.63 -10.60 -16.92
N GLY A 187 -21.95 -10.56 -16.92
CA GLY A 187 -22.75 -10.52 -15.70
C GLY A 187 -22.37 -11.70 -14.79
N ILE A 188 -21.40 -11.47 -13.90
CA ILE A 188 -20.93 -12.50 -12.98
C ILE A 188 -22.08 -12.71 -11.99
N PRO A 189 -22.67 -13.92 -11.92
CA PRO A 189 -23.72 -14.19 -10.96
C PRO A 189 -23.19 -13.91 -9.55
N LYS A 190 -24.04 -13.32 -8.70
CA LYS A 190 -23.80 -12.98 -7.28
C LYS A 190 -23.06 -14.07 -6.48
N VAL A 191 -23.15 -15.32 -6.94
CA VAL A 191 -22.49 -16.52 -6.42
C VAL A 191 -20.95 -16.39 -6.34
N PHE A 192 -20.27 -15.73 -7.29
CA PHE A 192 -18.80 -15.59 -7.20
C PHE A 192 -18.35 -14.59 -6.13
N LYS A 193 -19.19 -13.61 -5.79
CA LYS A 193 -18.93 -12.61 -4.74
C LYS A 193 -19.00 -13.24 -3.35
N GLU A 194 -19.87 -14.23 -3.18
CA GLU A 194 -19.97 -15.06 -1.97
C GLU A 194 -18.73 -15.97 -1.83
N ILE A 195 -18.30 -16.61 -2.92
CA ILE A 195 -17.13 -17.53 -2.92
C ILE A 195 -15.83 -16.79 -2.60
N SER A 196 -15.62 -15.60 -3.17
CA SER A 196 -14.43 -14.78 -2.91
C SER A 196 -14.40 -14.23 -1.48
N LYS A 197 -15.56 -13.85 -0.92
CA LYS A 197 -15.68 -13.42 0.48
C LYS A 197 -15.46 -14.58 1.46
N ALA A 198 -15.89 -15.79 1.13
CA ALA A 198 -15.63 -16.99 1.91
C ALA A 198 -14.17 -17.46 1.83
N LEU A 199 -13.51 -17.31 0.68
CA LEU A 199 -12.08 -17.63 0.51
C LEU A 199 -11.15 -16.68 1.27
N ALA A 200 -11.44 -15.36 1.25
CA ALA A 200 -10.62 -14.37 1.95
C ALA A 200 -10.58 -14.61 3.47
N ASN A 201 -11.64 -15.20 4.03
CA ASN A 201 -11.77 -15.48 5.45
C ASN A 201 -11.21 -16.85 5.88
N THR A 202 -10.76 -17.69 4.94
CA THR A 202 -10.23 -19.03 5.23
C THR A 202 -8.71 -19.14 5.12
N GLY A 203 -8.00 -18.05 4.80
CA GLY A 203 -6.53 -18.06 4.69
C GLY A 203 -5.98 -18.96 3.57
N ILE A 204 -6.85 -19.55 2.75
CA ILE A 204 -6.49 -20.40 1.62
C ILE A 204 -6.24 -19.47 0.43
N ASN A 205 -4.96 -19.34 0.07
CA ASN A 205 -4.54 -18.59 -1.11
C ASN A 205 -5.24 -19.13 -2.38
N LEU A 206 -5.76 -18.26 -3.24
CA LEU A 206 -6.37 -18.61 -4.52
C LEU A 206 -5.46 -19.51 -5.39
N TRP A 207 -4.15 -19.34 -5.25
CA TRP A 207 -3.12 -20.18 -5.88
C TRP A 207 -3.15 -21.65 -5.42
N MET A 208 -3.53 -21.93 -4.17
CA MET A 208 -3.66 -23.28 -3.61
C MET A 208 -4.86 -24.03 -4.20
N ILE A 209 -5.96 -23.33 -4.48
CA ILE A 209 -7.15 -23.94 -5.09
C ILE A 209 -6.89 -24.27 -6.55
N MET A 210 -6.18 -23.38 -7.25
CA MET A 210 -5.81 -23.61 -8.65
C MET A 210 -4.86 -24.81 -8.79
N THR A 211 -3.89 -24.96 -7.87
CA THR A 211 -2.99 -26.12 -7.83
C THR A 211 -3.72 -27.41 -7.43
N ALA A 212 -4.66 -27.35 -6.48
CA ALA A 212 -5.48 -28.51 -6.11
C ALA A 212 -6.33 -29.01 -7.29
N GLY A 213 -6.97 -28.10 -8.04
CA GLY A 213 -7.77 -28.45 -9.21
C GLY A 213 -6.95 -29.14 -10.31
N ILE A 214 -5.76 -28.63 -10.60
CA ILE A 214 -4.84 -29.23 -11.59
C ILE A 214 -4.38 -30.62 -11.12
N GLY A 215 -4.10 -30.79 -9.82
CA GLY A 215 -3.67 -32.08 -9.24
C GLY A 215 -4.68 -33.21 -9.43
N VAL A 216 -5.98 -32.93 -9.23
CA VAL A 216 -7.06 -33.92 -9.40
C VAL A 216 -7.19 -34.37 -10.86
N ILE A 217 -7.07 -33.43 -11.81
CA ILE A 217 -7.13 -33.73 -13.24
C ILE A 217 -5.95 -34.64 -13.65
N VAL A 218 -4.73 -34.32 -13.20
CA VAL A 218 -3.54 -35.13 -13.48
C VAL A 218 -3.67 -36.53 -12.88
N ALA A 219 -4.17 -36.65 -11.65
CA ALA A 219 -4.41 -37.95 -11.01
C ALA A 219 -5.44 -38.80 -11.80
N ALA A 220 -6.51 -38.18 -12.30
CA ALA A 220 -7.52 -38.85 -13.13
C ALA A 220 -6.92 -39.36 -14.45
N PHE A 221 -6.06 -38.57 -15.10
CA PHE A 221 -5.36 -39.02 -16.31
C PHE A 221 -4.40 -40.18 -16.04
N ILE A 222 -3.65 -40.14 -14.93
CA ILE A 222 -2.77 -41.25 -14.54
C ILE A 222 -3.58 -42.53 -14.29
N MET A 223 -4.70 -42.43 -13.56
CA MET A 223 -5.62 -43.55 -13.33
C MET A 223 -6.19 -44.11 -14.63
N LEU A 224 -6.65 -43.25 -15.55
CA LEU A 224 -7.16 -43.69 -16.86
C LEU A 224 -6.10 -44.40 -17.70
N PHE A 225 -4.84 -43.97 -17.63
CA PHE A 225 -3.73 -44.64 -18.30
C PHE A 225 -3.42 -46.01 -17.69
N ILE A 226 -3.49 -46.16 -16.36
CA ILE A 226 -3.28 -47.43 -15.67
C ILE A 226 -4.41 -48.42 -16.01
N VAL A 227 -5.66 -47.97 -15.97
CA VAL A 227 -6.85 -48.78 -16.32
C VAL A 227 -6.81 -49.22 -17.79
N LYS A 228 -6.46 -48.33 -18.71
CA LYS A 228 -6.26 -48.69 -20.14
C LYS A 228 -5.15 -49.72 -20.33
N LYS A 229 -4.11 -49.70 -19.48
CA LYS A 229 -2.97 -50.63 -19.57
C LYS A 229 -3.29 -52.00 -18.97
N GLN A 230 -4.18 -52.09 -17.98
CA GLN A 230 -4.71 -53.36 -17.48
C GLN A 230 -5.65 -54.00 -18.50
N LYS A 231 -6.55 -53.22 -19.13
CA LYS A 231 -7.47 -53.71 -20.16
C LYS A 231 -6.80 -54.23 -21.45
N LYS A 232 -5.52 -53.91 -21.67
CA LYS A 232 -4.68 -54.45 -22.75
C LYS A 232 -3.85 -55.68 -22.35
N ARG A 233 -3.82 -56.04 -21.06
CA ARG A 233 -3.13 -57.25 -20.56
C ARG A 233 -4.06 -58.45 -20.37
N ASP A 234 -5.38 -58.22 -20.32
CA ASP A 234 -6.41 -59.26 -20.20
C ASP A 234 -7.00 -59.66 -21.57
N LYS A 235 -6.25 -59.43 -22.65
CA LYS A 235 -6.55 -59.83 -24.03
C LYS A 235 -5.31 -60.45 -24.64
#